data_AF-A0A2W7KCG9-F1
#
_entry.id   AF-A0A2W7KCG9-F1
#
_cell.length_a   1.000
_cell.length_b   1.000
_cell.length_c   1.000
_cell.angle_alpha   90.00
_cell.angle_beta   90.00
_cell.angle_gamma   90.00
#
_symmetry.space_group_name_H-M   'P 1'
#
loop_
_entity.id
_entity.type
_entity.pdbx_description
1 polymer ?
#
loop_
_entity_poly.entity_id
_entity_poly.type
_entity_poly.pdbx_seq_one_letter_code
_entity_poly.pdbx_strand_id
1 'polypeptide(L)'
;MAFSKTLYLFSEVEGTVLLDGKPVQGVEIEQEYHWHWKNEHRTNTTQSDAQGRFKLPAVTAKSMTAGFMPHEPVTGQRITLRYQGKEHKGWVFTKHNYDNLGEVKGRPLKFICELNSEPVAHPETETFGICVLQ
;
A
#
# COMPACT_ATOMS: atom_id res chain seq x y z
N MET A 1 -32.37 -6.50 1.78
CA MET A 1 -31.13 -6.41 2.58
C MET A 1 -30.31 -5.27 2.00
N ALA A 2 -29.92 -4.27 2.79
CA ALA A 2 -29.15 -3.13 2.30
C ALA A 2 -27.78 -3.62 1.82
N PHE A 3 -27.53 -3.58 0.51
CA PHE A 3 -26.29 -4.00 -0.12
C PHE A 3 -25.17 -3.00 0.21
N SER A 4 -24.58 -3.10 1.40
CA SER A 4 -23.35 -2.34 1.69
C SER A 4 -22.22 -2.91 0.84
N LYS A 5 -21.73 -2.16 -0.14
CA LYS A 5 -20.54 -2.53 -0.92
C LYS A 5 -19.31 -2.23 -0.07
N THR A 6 -18.41 -3.21 0.07
CA THR A 6 -17.07 -2.98 0.63
C THR A 6 -16.22 -2.29 -0.42
N LEU A 7 -15.62 -1.17 -0.05
CA LEU A 7 -14.70 -0.41 -0.87
C LEU A 7 -13.28 -0.66 -0.37
N TYR A 8 -12.41 -1.18 -1.22
CA TYR A 8 -11.00 -1.39 -0.90
C TYR A 8 -10.23 -0.11 -1.24
N LEU A 9 -9.86 0.65 -0.20
CA LEU A 9 -9.11 1.90 -0.33
C LEU A 9 -7.61 1.62 -0.49
N PHE A 10 -7.12 0.61 0.24
CA PHE A 10 -5.78 0.07 0.12
C PHE A 10 -5.86 -1.43 0.40
N SER A 11 -5.53 -2.26 -0.59
CA SER A 11 -5.50 -3.71 -0.42
C SER A 11 -4.47 -4.16 0.65
N GLU A 12 -4.62 -5.39 1.14
CA GLU A 12 -3.66 -5.99 2.07
C GLU A 12 -2.28 -6.06 1.41
N VAL A 13 -1.25 -5.69 2.17
CA VAL A 13 0.15 -5.71 1.72
C VAL A 13 0.96 -6.62 2.61
N GLU A 14 1.75 -7.48 1.98
CA GLU A 14 2.79 -8.27 2.63
C GLU A 14 4.13 -7.91 2.01
N GLY A 15 5.18 -7.89 2.79
CA GLY A 15 6.51 -7.70 2.22
C GLY A 15 7.63 -8.15 3.12
N THR A 16 8.82 -8.19 2.54
CA THR A 16 10.08 -8.43 3.25
C THR A 16 11.03 -7.27 2.98
N VAL A 17 11.57 -6.69 4.04
CA VAL A 17 12.57 -5.63 3.98
C VAL A 17 13.96 -6.23 4.05
N LEU A 18 14.80 -5.86 3.09
CA LEU A 18 16.19 -6.28 2.98
C LEU A 18 17.13 -5.08 3.07
N LEU A 19 18.34 -5.32 3.55
CA LEU A 19 19.49 -4.44 3.44
C LEU A 19 20.67 -5.28 2.98
N ASP A 20 21.20 -4.97 1.80
CA ASP A 20 22.26 -5.74 1.14
C ASP A 20 21.88 -7.22 0.99
N GLY A 21 20.62 -7.47 0.63
CA GLY A 21 20.06 -8.82 0.45
C GLY A 21 19.77 -9.59 1.73
N LYS A 22 19.97 -8.98 2.92
CA LYS A 22 19.70 -9.63 4.22
C LYS A 22 18.44 -9.07 4.87
N PRO A 23 17.60 -9.91 5.50
CA PRO A 23 16.40 -9.45 6.19
C PRO A 23 16.73 -8.49 7.33
N VAL A 24 15.93 -7.43 7.47
CA VAL A 24 16.13 -6.39 8.48
C VAL A 24 14.94 -6.32 9.42
N GLN A 25 15.20 -6.49 10.72
CA GLN A 25 14.20 -6.33 11.77
C GLN A 25 14.06 -4.86 12.20
N GLY A 26 12.86 -4.47 12.62
CA GLY A 26 12.62 -3.19 13.29
C GLY A 26 12.62 -1.98 12.35
N VAL A 27 12.54 -2.21 11.04
CA VAL A 27 12.16 -1.16 10.07
C VAL A 27 10.75 -0.74 10.41
N GLU A 28 10.49 0.56 10.49
CA GLU A 28 9.15 1.13 10.61
C GLU A 28 8.53 1.25 9.22
N ILE A 29 7.37 0.64 9.02
CA ILE A 29 6.60 0.69 7.78
C ILE A 29 5.36 1.53 8.06
N GLU A 30 5.23 2.66 7.36
CA GLU A 30 4.06 3.52 7.40
C GLU A 30 3.27 3.35 6.09
N GLN A 31 2.02 2.94 6.22
CA GLN A 31 1.02 2.90 5.16
C GLN A 31 0.15 4.15 5.27
N GLU A 32 0.04 4.90 4.19
CA GLU A 32 -0.80 6.08 4.09
C GLU A 32 -1.78 5.93 2.93
N TYR A 33 -3.00 6.42 3.13
CA TYR A 33 -3.95 6.60 2.03
C TYR A 33 -4.69 7.95 2.14
N HIS A 34 -5.02 8.51 0.98
CA HIS A 34 -5.88 9.67 0.84
C HIS A 34 -7.08 9.32 -0.02
N TRP A 35 -8.25 9.19 0.60
CA TRP A 35 -9.51 8.94 -0.08
C TRP A 35 -10.15 10.26 -0.51
N HIS A 36 -10.03 10.59 -1.80
CA HIS A 36 -10.44 11.90 -2.32
C HIS A 36 -11.93 12.18 -2.16
N TRP A 37 -12.79 11.16 -2.28
CA TRP A 37 -14.24 11.35 -2.21
C TRP A 37 -14.71 11.88 -0.84
N LYS A 38 -14.11 11.41 0.26
CA LYS A 38 -14.40 11.92 1.61
C LYS A 38 -13.38 12.93 2.13
N ASN A 39 -12.38 13.26 1.31
CA ASN A 39 -11.19 13.99 1.74
C ASN A 39 -10.57 13.42 3.04
N GLU A 40 -10.56 12.09 3.13
CA GLU A 40 -10.11 11.39 4.32
C GLU A 40 -8.66 10.94 4.14
N HIS A 41 -7.81 11.30 5.09
CA HIS A 41 -6.41 10.93 5.09
C HIS A 41 -6.10 10.16 6.38
N ARG A 42 -5.51 8.97 6.26
CA ARG A 42 -5.08 8.20 7.43
C ARG A 42 -3.77 7.48 7.17
N THR A 43 -3.10 7.20 8.28
CA THR A 43 -1.87 6.44 8.34
C THR A 43 -2.03 5.24 9.27
N ASN A 44 -1.37 4.14 8.93
CA ASN A 44 -1.17 2.97 9.77
C ASN A 44 0.33 2.67 9.83
N THR A 45 0.83 2.24 10.97
CA THR A 45 2.24 1.87 11.12
C THR A 45 2.39 0.43 11.60
N THR A 46 3.45 -0.23 11.17
CA THR A 46 3.89 -1.53 11.65
C THR A 46 5.41 -1.60 11.64
N GLN A 47 5.98 -2.67 12.18
CA GLN A 47 7.41 -2.92 12.10
C GLN A 47 7.70 -4.28 11.48
N SER A 48 8.85 -4.40 10.84
CA SER A 48 9.35 -5.68 10.33
C SER A 48 9.82 -6.60 11.46
N ASP A 49 9.54 -7.90 11.31
CA ASP A 49 9.92 -8.94 12.25
C ASP A 49 11.39 -9.39 12.10
N ALA A 50 11.81 -10.40 12.88
CA ALA A 50 13.18 -10.93 12.85
C ALA A 50 13.60 -11.52 11.48
N GLN A 51 12.62 -11.84 10.63
CA GLN A 51 12.81 -12.33 9.27
C GLN A 51 12.64 -11.20 8.23
N GLY A 52 12.55 -9.95 8.68
CA GLY A 52 12.35 -8.76 7.85
C GLY A 52 10.94 -8.63 7.29
N ARG A 53 9.99 -9.48 7.70
CA ARG A 53 8.65 -9.52 7.14
C ARG A 53 7.74 -8.50 7.81
N PHE A 54 6.83 -7.93 7.05
CA PHE A 54 5.77 -7.08 7.55
C PHE A 54 4.45 -7.42 6.88
N LYS A 55 3.36 -7.08 7.56
CA LYS A 55 2.00 -7.20 7.05
C LYS A 55 1.21 -5.97 7.42
N LEU A 56 0.52 -5.40 6.43
CA LEU A 56 -0.41 -4.30 6.56
C LEU A 56 -1.80 -4.80 6.16
N PRO A 57 -2.79 -4.77 7.05
CA PRO A 57 -4.14 -5.21 6.73
C PRO A 57 -4.77 -4.33 5.65
N ALA A 58 -5.73 -4.89 4.91
CA ALA A 58 -6.50 -4.11 3.95
C ALA A 58 -7.27 -2.98 4.64
N VAL A 59 -7.18 -1.78 4.09
CA VAL A 59 -8.00 -0.63 4.47
C VAL A 59 -9.29 -0.68 3.67
N THR A 60 -10.41 -0.85 4.39
CA THR A 60 -11.73 -0.92 3.77
C THR A 60 -12.68 0.13 4.33
N ALA A 61 -13.58 0.61 3.48
CA ALA A 61 -14.71 1.44 3.87
C ALA A 61 -16.01 0.74 3.51
N LYS A 62 -17.04 0.95 4.33
CA LYS A 62 -18.41 0.54 4.00
C LYS A 62 -19.17 1.76 3.49
N SER A 63 -19.86 1.60 2.38
CA SER A 63 -20.79 2.63 1.90
C SER A 63 -22.16 2.04 1.63
N MET A 64 -23.18 2.70 2.19
CA MET A 64 -24.59 2.39 1.93
C MET A 64 -25.12 3.14 0.69
N THR A 65 -24.43 4.20 0.25
CA THR A 65 -24.86 5.10 -0.83
C THR A 65 -23.96 5.07 -2.07
N ALA A 66 -22.82 4.37 -2.03
CA ALA A 66 -21.87 4.32 -3.15
C ALA A 66 -22.46 3.76 -4.46
N GLY A 67 -23.60 3.06 -4.40
CA GLY A 67 -24.32 2.60 -5.59
C GLY A 67 -25.17 3.66 -6.29
N PHE A 68 -25.44 4.81 -5.65
CA PHE A 68 -26.39 5.82 -6.15
C PHE A 68 -25.76 7.10 -6.68
N MET A 69 -24.52 7.43 -6.30
CA MET A 69 -23.86 8.67 -6.71
C MET A 69 -22.70 8.39 -7.67
N PRO A 70 -22.76 8.85 -8.93
CA PRO A 70 -21.61 8.82 -9.82
C PRO A 70 -20.48 9.63 -9.19
N HIS A 71 -19.34 9.00 -8.95
CA HIS A 71 -18.13 9.67 -8.49
C HIS A 71 -16.91 8.94 -9.05
N GLU A 72 -15.81 9.66 -9.20
CA GLU A 72 -14.54 9.03 -9.58
C GLU A 72 -13.86 8.44 -8.34
N PRO A 73 -13.60 7.13 -8.33
CA PRO A 73 -12.92 6.49 -7.22
C PRO A 73 -11.43 6.81 -7.28
N VAL A 74 -10.97 7.83 -6.54
CA VAL A 74 -9.54 8.17 -6.47
C VAL A 74 -9.03 7.98 -5.05
N THR A 75 -8.03 7.12 -4.89
CA THR A 75 -7.33 6.91 -3.61
C THR A 75 -5.82 6.99 -3.83
N GLY A 76 -5.18 8.04 -3.30
CA GLY A 76 -3.73 8.12 -3.24
C GLY A 76 -3.20 7.15 -2.19
N GLN A 77 -2.14 6.42 -2.50
CA GLN A 77 -1.55 5.40 -1.64
C GLN A 77 -0.04 5.60 -1.55
N ARG A 78 0.50 5.46 -0.34
CA ARG A 78 1.94 5.54 -0.09
C ARG A 78 2.36 4.52 0.97
N ILE A 79 3.53 3.90 0.76
CA ILE A 79 4.25 3.16 1.80
C ILE A 79 5.62 3.79 1.97
N THR A 80 5.92 4.15 3.20
CA THR A 80 7.20 4.74 3.61
C THR A 80 7.91 3.77 4.55
N LEU A 81 9.19 3.48 4.28
CA LEU A 81 10.03 2.66 5.16
C LEU A 81 11.03 3.56 5.85
N ARG A 82 11.13 3.46 7.19
CA ARG A 82 12.10 4.21 7.99
C ARG A 82 13.02 3.26 8.75
N TYR A 83 14.32 3.45 8.57
CA TYR A 83 15.33 2.63 9.23
C TYR A 83 16.57 3.46 9.53
N GLN A 84 17.07 3.40 10.78
CA GLN A 84 18.27 4.12 11.22
C GLN A 84 18.29 5.61 10.85
N GLY A 85 17.13 6.28 10.95
CA GLY A 85 16.98 7.71 10.63
C GLY A 85 16.94 8.05 9.14
N LYS A 86 16.94 7.06 8.24
CA LYS A 86 16.72 7.24 6.80
C LYS A 86 15.28 6.91 6.44
N GLU A 87 14.71 7.68 5.52
CA GLU A 87 13.39 7.46 4.96
C GLU A 87 13.51 6.99 3.49
N HIS A 88 12.74 5.96 3.15
CA HIS A 88 12.73 5.35 1.82
C HIS A 88 11.30 5.30 1.28
N LYS A 89 11.12 5.70 0.02
CA LYS A 89 9.84 5.57 -0.69
C LYS A 89 9.65 4.12 -1.13
N GLY A 90 8.89 3.36 -0.35
CA GLY A 90 8.58 1.96 -0.64
C GLY A 90 7.65 1.80 -1.83
N TRP A 91 6.53 2.53 -1.80
CA TRP A 91 5.48 2.44 -2.79
C TRP A 91 4.74 3.78 -2.88
N VAL A 92 4.41 4.20 -4.10
CA VAL A 92 3.53 5.32 -4.40
C VAL A 92 2.65 4.90 -5.57
N PHE A 93 1.34 5.03 -5.39
CA PHE A 93 0.34 4.66 -6.39
C PHE A 93 -0.94 5.46 -6.23
N THR A 94 -1.65 5.71 -7.32
CA THR A 94 -3.00 6.29 -7.29
C THR A 94 -3.99 5.25 -7.81
N LYS A 95 -4.87 4.78 -6.92
CA LYS A 95 -5.87 3.77 -7.25
C LYS A 95 -7.13 4.42 -7.79
N HIS A 96 -7.57 3.98 -8.97
CA HIS A 96 -8.73 4.49 -9.70
C HIS A 96 -9.96 3.56 -9.66
N ASN A 97 -10.07 2.72 -8.62
CA ASN A 97 -11.18 1.79 -8.38
C ASN A 97 -11.27 1.44 -6.89
N TYR A 98 -12.29 0.69 -6.49
CA TYR A 98 -12.44 0.16 -5.12
C TYR A 98 -12.39 -1.36 -5.05
N ASP A 99 -11.82 -1.99 -6.07
CA ASP A 99 -11.74 -3.45 -6.15
C ASP A 99 -10.58 -3.95 -5.31
N ASN A 100 -10.77 -5.08 -4.64
CA ASN A 100 -9.68 -5.76 -3.96
C ASN A 100 -8.57 -6.11 -4.96
N LEU A 101 -7.32 -5.81 -4.63
CA LEU A 101 -6.14 -6.00 -5.48
C LEU A 101 -6.19 -5.26 -6.83
N GLY A 102 -7.10 -4.29 -6.98
CA GLY A 102 -7.21 -3.48 -8.20
C GLY A 102 -6.03 -2.52 -8.44
N GLU A 103 -5.06 -2.46 -7.52
CA GLU A 103 -3.78 -1.75 -7.68
C GLU A 103 -2.91 -2.39 -8.77
N VAL A 104 -2.88 -3.72 -8.83
CA VAL A 104 -2.00 -4.48 -9.74
C VAL A 104 -2.78 -5.56 -10.51
N LYS A 105 -3.99 -5.20 -10.94
CA LYS A 105 -4.86 -6.04 -11.79
C LYS A 105 -5.16 -7.41 -11.18
N GLY A 106 -5.43 -7.44 -9.87
CA GLY A 106 -5.83 -8.65 -9.14
C GLY A 106 -4.70 -9.48 -8.55
N ARG A 107 -3.43 -9.06 -8.72
CA ARG A 107 -2.28 -9.77 -8.12
C ARG A 107 -2.15 -9.42 -6.62
N PRO A 108 -1.76 -10.37 -5.75
CA PRO A 108 -1.46 -10.08 -4.36
C PRO A 108 -0.34 -9.05 -4.23
N LEU A 109 -0.47 -8.07 -3.33
CA LEU A 109 0.56 -7.07 -3.06
C LEU A 109 1.64 -7.66 -2.15
N LYS A 110 2.51 -8.49 -2.74
CA LYS A 110 3.65 -9.13 -2.08
C LYS A 110 4.95 -8.52 -2.57
N PHE A 111 5.69 -7.87 -1.67
CA PHE A 111 6.86 -7.09 -2.04
C PHE A 111 8.18 -7.59 -1.44
N ILE A 112 9.25 -7.34 -2.17
CA ILE A 112 10.61 -7.28 -1.63
C ILE A 112 11.08 -5.84 -1.72
N CYS A 113 11.49 -5.27 -0.58
CA CYS A 113 11.95 -3.89 -0.49
C CYS A 113 13.41 -3.86 -0.06
N GLU A 114 14.32 -3.50 -0.96
CA GLU A 114 15.76 -3.37 -0.66
C GLU A 114 16.08 -1.91 -0.29
N LEU A 115 16.46 -1.68 0.97
CA LEU A 115 16.67 -0.33 1.52
C LEU A 115 17.81 0.42 0.82
N ASN A 116 18.81 -0.27 0.30
CA ASN A 116 19.91 0.36 -0.44
C ASN A 116 19.60 0.60 -1.93
N SER A 117 18.40 0.26 -2.40
CA SER A 117 17.97 0.54 -3.77
C SER A 117 17.46 1.97 -3.93
N GLU A 118 17.59 2.50 -5.14
CA GLU A 118 16.96 3.77 -5.51
C GLU A 118 15.48 3.54 -5.89
N PRO A 119 14.56 4.46 -5.54
CA PRO A 119 13.18 4.38 -5.99
C PRO A 119 13.09 4.48 -7.52
N VAL A 120 12.48 3.47 -8.15
CA VAL A 120 12.27 3.45 -9.61
C VAL A 120 10.79 3.36 -9.94
N ALA A 121 10.45 3.78 -11.16
CA ALA A 121 9.13 3.50 -11.73
C ALA A 121 9.10 2.05 -12.24
N HIS A 122 8.00 1.36 -11.96
CA HIS A 122 7.69 0.00 -12.41
C HIS A 122 6.52 0.09 -13.40
N PRO A 123 6.77 0.25 -14.72
CA PRO A 123 5.72 0.53 -15.70
C PRO A 123 4.69 -0.59 -15.83
N GLU A 124 5.08 -1.83 -15.51
CA GLU A 124 4.21 -3.01 -15.57
C GLU A 124 3.12 -3.02 -14.48
N THR A 125 3.37 -2.34 -13.36
CA THR A 125 2.42 -2.15 -12.25
C THR A 125 1.96 -0.71 -12.10
N GLU A 126 2.52 0.22 -12.87
CA GLU A 126 2.26 1.67 -12.78
C GLU A 126 2.60 2.25 -11.40
N THR A 127 3.62 1.68 -10.74
CA THR A 127 3.96 2.01 -9.34
C THR A 127 5.35 2.61 -9.24
N PHE A 128 5.62 3.36 -8.18
CA PHE A 128 6.92 3.97 -7.94
C PHE A 128 7.45 3.66 -6.55
N GLY A 129 8.71 3.24 -6.43
CA GLY A 129 9.35 2.98 -5.14
C GLY A 129 10.42 1.91 -5.17
N ILE A 130 10.99 1.63 -4.00
CA ILE A 130 12.02 0.59 -3.80
C ILE A 130 11.43 -0.83 -3.65
N CYS A 131 10.12 -0.94 -3.39
CA CYS A 131 9.46 -2.22 -3.22
C CYS A 131 9.06 -2.80 -4.58
N VAL A 132 9.55 -4.00 -4.88
CA VAL A 132 9.31 -4.73 -6.13
C VAL A 132 8.31 -5.85 -5.87
N LEU A 133 7.27 -5.91 -6.70
CA LEU A 133 6.25 -6.97 -6.64
C LEU A 133 6.87 -8.32 -7.01
N GLN A 134 6.54 -9.38 -6.26
CA GLN A 134 6.98 -10.75 -6.51
C GLN A 134 5.95 -11.57 -7.30
#